data_AF-A0A7C5C8A4-F1
#
_entry.id   AF-A0A7C5C8A4-F1
#
_cell.length_a   1.000
_cell.length_b   1.000
_cell.length_c   1.000
_cell.angle_alpha   90.00
_cell.angle_beta   90.00
_cell.angle_gamma   90.00
#
_symmetry.space_group_name_H-M   'P 1'
#
loop_
_entity.id
_entity.type
_entity.pdbx_description
1 polymer ?
#
loop_
_entity_poly.entity_id
_entity_poly.type
_entity_poly.pdbx_seq_one_letter_code
_entity_poly.pdbx_strand_id
1 'polypeptide(L)'
;MCVPELKGNKPDKLLSVLDKGSSVSNPIDFLATGTAEQLGTILDYCNNDFDNIDETVVIFGSPGLFDVSDVYELLNDKINNTLKPIYPVLPSPVNT
;
A
#
# COMPACT_ATOMS: atom_id res chain seq x y z
N MET A 1 -13.50 -5.31 16.57
CA MET A 1 -13.01 -5.50 15.19
C MET A 1 -11.50 -5.31 15.24
N CYS A 2 -10.73 -6.33 14.89
CA CYS A 2 -9.27 -6.27 14.91
C CYS A 2 -8.75 -6.34 13.48
N VAL A 3 -7.64 -5.68 13.21
CA VAL A 3 -6.93 -5.77 11.93
C VAL A 3 -6.39 -7.21 11.79
N PRO A 4 -6.73 -7.96 10.72
CA PRO A 4 -6.37 -9.36 10.61
C PRO A 4 -4.88 -9.54 10.33
N GLU A 5 -4.29 -10.56 10.94
CA GLU A 5 -2.90 -10.94 10.66
C GLU A 5 -2.75 -11.51 9.25
N LEU A 6 -1.67 -11.13 8.56
CA LEU A 6 -1.26 -11.77 7.32
C LEU A 6 -0.42 -13.01 7.65
N LYS A 7 -0.82 -14.18 7.13
CA LYS A 7 -0.20 -15.48 7.46
C LYS A 7 0.23 -16.22 6.20
N GLY A 8 1.10 -17.22 6.40
CA GLY A 8 1.61 -18.07 5.32
C GLY A 8 2.85 -17.50 4.64
N ASN A 9 3.13 -17.97 3.43
CA ASN A 9 4.35 -17.63 2.69
C ASN A 9 4.24 -16.37 1.81
N LYS A 10 3.02 -15.91 1.54
CA LYS A 10 2.77 -14.75 0.66
C LYS A 10 3.31 -13.44 1.26
N PRO A 11 3.16 -13.15 2.56
CA PRO A 11 3.78 -11.98 3.17
C PRO A 11 5.31 -12.01 3.05
N ASP A 12 5.95 -13.15 3.30
CA ASP A 12 7.42 -13.27 3.17
C ASP A 12 7.90 -13.03 1.73
N LYS A 13 7.13 -13.48 0.73
CA LYS A 13 7.39 -13.18 -0.68
C LYS A 13 7.25 -11.70 -0.99
N LEU A 14 6.20 -11.05 -0.48
CA LEU A 14 6.02 -9.61 -0.60
C LEU A 14 7.21 -8.87 0.05
N LEU A 15 7.64 -9.27 1.25
CA LEU A 15 8.76 -8.64 1.93
C LEU A 15 10.06 -8.74 1.13
N SER A 16 10.27 -9.83 0.38
CA SER A 16 11.47 -10.02 -0.43
C SER A 16 11.61 -9.06 -1.62
N VAL A 17 10.51 -8.40 -2.01
CA VAL A 17 10.50 -7.40 -3.10
C VAL A 17 10.36 -5.97 -2.60
N LEU A 18 10.29 -5.78 -1.27
CA LEU A 18 10.27 -4.46 -0.63
C LEU A 18 11.67 -4.07 -0.12
N ASP A 19 11.84 -2.77 0.15
CA ASP A 19 13.09 -2.24 0.69
C ASP A 19 13.40 -2.85 2.07
N LYS A 20 14.70 -3.03 2.35
CA LYS A 20 15.16 -3.55 3.64
C LYS A 20 14.71 -2.62 4.78
N GLY A 21 13.97 -3.18 5.72
CA GLY A 21 13.39 -2.45 6.85
C GLY A 21 11.87 -2.32 6.76
N SER A 22 11.28 -2.65 5.62
CA SER A 22 9.83 -2.77 5.46
C SER A 22 9.25 -3.86 6.39
N SER A 23 7.97 -3.75 6.71
CA SER A 23 7.18 -4.71 7.47
C SER A 23 5.99 -5.17 6.64
N VAL A 24 5.79 -6.49 6.56
CA VAL A 24 4.60 -7.12 5.93
C VAL A 24 3.65 -7.69 6.98
N SER A 25 3.68 -7.13 8.19
CA SER A 25 2.60 -7.31 9.17
C SER A 25 1.34 -6.57 8.68
N ASN A 26 0.27 -6.56 9.47
CA ASN A 26 -0.88 -5.70 9.19
C ASN A 26 -0.97 -4.64 10.30
N PRO A 27 -0.54 -3.39 10.06
CA PRO A 27 -0.33 -2.75 8.76
C PRO A 27 1.00 -3.12 8.06
N ILE A 28 0.97 -3.05 6.72
CA ILE A 28 2.15 -3.14 5.86
C ILE A 28 2.82 -1.76 5.84
N ASP A 29 4.11 -1.71 6.14
CA ASP A 29 4.94 -0.50 6.14
C ASP A 29 6.09 -0.70 5.15
N PHE A 30 6.16 0.15 4.12
CA PHE A 30 7.13 0.06 3.04
C PHE A 30 8.08 1.27 2.99
N LEU A 31 8.28 1.91 4.15
CA LEU A 31 9.18 3.04 4.39
C LEU A 31 8.74 4.34 3.70
N ALA A 32 9.26 5.46 4.20
CA ALA A 32 9.03 6.79 3.60
C ALA A 32 9.69 6.95 2.21
N THR A 33 10.62 6.06 1.86
CA THR A 33 11.28 6.01 0.55
C THR A 33 10.58 5.10 -0.45
N GLY A 34 9.47 4.49 -0.04
CA GLY A 34 8.72 3.55 -0.85
C GLY A 34 8.23 4.15 -2.17
N THR A 35 8.32 3.39 -3.26
CA THR A 35 7.95 3.84 -4.60
C THR A 35 6.48 3.54 -4.93
N ALA A 36 5.92 4.22 -5.93
CA ALA A 36 4.63 3.86 -6.50
C ALA A 36 4.60 2.37 -6.94
N GLU A 37 5.67 1.86 -7.53
CA GLU A 37 5.77 0.45 -7.94
C GLU A 37 5.62 -0.52 -6.74
N GLN A 38 6.27 -0.21 -5.61
CA GLN A 38 6.14 -1.01 -4.39
C GLN A 38 4.71 -0.96 -3.84
N LEU A 39 4.08 0.22 -3.81
CA LEU A 39 2.68 0.35 -3.43
C LEU A 39 1.77 -0.47 -4.35
N GLY A 40 1.99 -0.44 -5.66
CA GLY A 40 1.22 -1.18 -6.64
C GLY A 40 1.32 -2.69 -6.40
N THR A 41 2.54 -3.17 -6.12
CA THR A 41 2.80 -4.57 -5.76
C THR A 41 2.08 -4.96 -4.48
N ILE A 42 2.11 -4.12 -3.44
CA ILE A 42 1.39 -4.37 -2.18
C ILE A 42 -0.12 -4.49 -2.43
N LEU A 43 -0.69 -3.56 -3.21
CA LEU A 43 -2.12 -3.57 -3.53
C LEU A 43 -2.54 -4.81 -4.33
N ASP A 44 -1.67 -5.28 -5.24
CA ASP A 44 -1.91 -6.52 -5.98
C ASP A 44 -1.91 -7.75 -5.07
N TYR A 45 -1.02 -7.81 -4.08
CA TYR A 45 -1.04 -8.87 -3.07
C TYR A 45 -2.31 -8.81 -2.21
N CYS A 46 -2.72 -7.62 -1.77
CA CYS A 46 -3.97 -7.46 -1.02
C CYS A 46 -5.19 -7.92 -1.82
N ASN A 47 -5.25 -7.59 -3.12
CA ASN A 47 -6.37 -7.98 -3.97
C ASN A 47 -6.39 -9.48 -4.29
N ASN A 48 -5.26 -10.02 -4.75
CA ASN A 48 -5.23 -11.35 -5.39
C ASN A 48 -4.75 -12.45 -4.45
N ASP A 49 -3.98 -12.11 -3.42
CA ASP A 49 -3.18 -13.08 -2.69
C ASP A 49 -3.60 -13.26 -1.23
N PHE A 50 -4.15 -12.22 -0.59
CA PHE A 50 -4.60 -12.29 0.80
C PHE A 50 -6.12 -12.49 0.89
N ASP A 51 -6.55 -13.74 1.01
CA ASP A 51 -7.98 -14.12 1.06
C ASP A 51 -8.72 -13.57 2.29
N ASN A 52 -7.99 -13.25 3.36
CA ASN A 52 -8.54 -12.71 4.60
C ASN A 52 -8.53 -11.17 4.67
N ILE A 53 -8.23 -10.50 3.55
CA ILE A 53 -8.32 -9.06 3.40
C ILE A 53 -9.49 -8.76 2.48
N ASP A 54 -10.48 -8.02 2.98
CA ASP A 54 -11.65 -7.61 2.20
C ASP A 54 -11.44 -6.22 1.56
N GLU A 55 -10.72 -5.34 2.24
CA GLU A 55 -10.52 -3.93 1.87
C GLU A 55 -9.13 -3.46 2.29
N THR A 56 -8.60 -2.43 1.61
CA THR A 56 -7.30 -1.82 1.95
C THR A 56 -7.47 -0.34 2.26
N VAL A 57 -6.91 0.12 3.38
CA VAL A 57 -6.74 1.55 3.66
C VAL A 57 -5.28 1.91 3.36
N VAL A 58 -5.06 2.87 2.47
CA VAL A 58 -3.71 3.34 2.12
C VAL A 58 -3.45 4.66 2.78
N ILE A 59 -2.54 4.70 3.76
CA ILE A 59 -2.05 5.95 4.34
C ILE A 59 -0.75 6.30 3.63
N PHE A 60 -0.76 7.39 2.87
CA PHE A 60 0.42 7.87 2.17
C PHE A 60 0.78 9.26 2.68
N GLY A 61 1.95 9.39 3.30
CA GLY A 61 2.47 10.67 3.76
C GLY A 61 3.36 11.31 2.71
N SER A 62 3.15 12.60 2.43
CA SER A 62 4.14 13.41 1.71
C SER A 62 4.66 14.49 2.66
N PRO A 63 5.98 14.54 2.93
CA PRO A 63 6.57 15.68 3.64
C PRO A 63 6.66 16.94 2.76
N GLY A 64 6.05 16.94 1.56
CA GLY A 64 6.14 18.04 0.60
C GLY A 64 7.51 18.17 -0.07
N LEU A 65 8.38 17.16 0.07
CA LEU A 65 9.75 17.18 -0.44
C LEU A 65 9.87 16.64 -1.87
N PHE A 66 8.89 15.84 -2.33
CA PHE A 66 8.94 15.13 -3.60
C PHE A 66 7.56 15.13 -4.28
N ASP A 67 7.56 15.02 -5.61
CA ASP A 67 6.35 14.81 -6.40
C ASP A 67 5.76 13.43 -6.09
N VAL A 68 4.45 13.38 -5.90
CA VAL A 68 3.68 12.17 -5.54
C VAL A 68 2.57 11.89 -6.56
N SER A 69 2.63 12.55 -7.71
CA SER A 69 1.64 12.40 -8.78
C SER A 69 1.57 10.96 -9.30
N ASP A 70 2.69 10.26 -9.36
CA ASP A 70 2.78 8.85 -9.74
C ASP A 70 2.00 7.93 -8.79
N VAL A 71 2.06 8.21 -7.48
CA VAL A 71 1.27 7.50 -6.46
C VAL A 71 -0.22 7.78 -6.64
N TYR A 72 -0.61 9.01 -6.96
CA TYR A 72 -2.01 9.35 -7.22
C TYR A 72 -2.55 8.69 -8.49
N GLU A 73 -1.77 8.68 -9.58
CA GLU A 73 -2.12 8.01 -10.82
C GLU A 73 -2.31 6.51 -10.60
N LEU A 74 -1.36 5.88 -9.90
CA LEU A 74 -1.45 4.47 -9.52
C LEU A 74 -2.68 4.19 -8.64
N LEU A 75 -2.92 4.99 -7.60
CA LEU A 75 -4.08 4.80 -6.73
C LEU A 75 -5.37 4.94 -7.51
N ASN A 76 -5.48 5.93 -8.39
CA ASN A 76 -6.64 6.09 -9.25
C ASN A 76 -6.84 4.88 -10.17
N ASP A 77 -5.78 4.36 -10.79
CA ASP A 77 -5.87 3.14 -11.60
C ASP A 77 -6.33 1.93 -10.77
N LYS A 78 -5.68 1.67 -9.63
CA LYS A 78 -6.01 0.55 -8.76
C LYS A 78 -7.43 0.64 -8.20
N ILE A 79 -7.87 1.82 -7.76
CA ILE A 79 -9.25 2.02 -7.25
C ILE A 79 -10.30 1.69 -8.31
N ASN A 80 -10.04 2.03 -9.58
CA ASN A 80 -10.99 1.79 -10.66
C ASN A 80 -10.97 0.36 -11.20
N ASN A 81 -9.85 -0.36 -11.06
CA ASN A 81 -9.61 -1.65 -11.71
C ASN A 81 -9.46 -2.85 -10.76
N THR A 82 -9.55 -2.64 -9.44
CA THR A 82 -9.37 -3.69 -8.42
C THR A 82 -10.72 -4.14 -7.85
N LEU A 83 -10.85 -5.44 -7.53
CA LEU A 83 -12.10 -6.00 -6.99
C LEU A 83 -12.34 -5.58 -5.55
N LYS A 84 -11.28 -5.57 -4.74
CA LYS A 84 -11.32 -5.18 -3.33
C LYS A 84 -11.23 -3.66 -3.18
N PRO A 85 -12.11 -3.01 -2.40
CA PRO A 85 -12.07 -1.56 -2.18
C PRO A 85 -10.73 -1.06 -1.63
N ILE A 86 -10.29 0.07 -2.15
CA ILE A 86 -9.09 0.79 -1.70
C ILE A 86 -9.52 2.18 -1.22
N TYR A 87 -9.24 2.51 0.04
CA TYR A 87 -9.56 3.80 0.66
C TYR A 87 -8.26 4.59 0.90
N PRO A 88 -7.93 5.56 0.03
CA PRO A 88 -6.75 6.38 0.22
C PRO A 88 -6.97 7.46 1.29
N VAL A 89 -6.03 7.58 2.22
CA VAL A 89 -5.90 8.66 3.20
C VAL A 89 -4.70 9.49 2.77
N LEU A 90 -4.98 10.56 2.03
CA LEU A 90 -3.99 11.41 1.39
C LEU A 90 -3.65 12.62 2.27
N PRO A 91 -2.42 13.15 2.17
CA PRO A 91 -2.05 14.36 2.89
C PRO A 91 -2.75 15.57 2.26
N SER A 92 -2.75 16.69 2.98
CA SER A 92 -3.20 17.96 2.40
C SER A 92 -2.36 18.27 1.15
N PRO A 93 -2.99 18.66 0.02
CA PRO A 93 -2.25 19.14 -1.14
C PRO A 93 -1.63 20.52 -0.90
N VAL A 94 -2.03 21.21 0.17
CA VAL A 94 -1.46 22.49 0.60
C VAL A 94 -0.36 22.21 1.63
N ASN A 95 0.88 22.49 1.26
CA ASN A 95 2.02 22.58 2.17
C ASN A 95 2.19 24.04 2.59
N THR A 96 1.89 24.36 3.85
CA THR A 96 2.11 25.69 4.45
C THR A 96 3.49 25.79 5.07
#